data_AF-A0AA36HVV8-F1
#
_entry.id   AF-A0AA36HVV8-F1
#
_cell.length_a   1.000
_cell.length_b   1.000
_cell.length_c   1.000
_cell.angle_alpha   90.00
_cell.angle_beta   90.00
_cell.angle_gamma   90.00
#
_symmetry.space_group_name_H-M   'P 1'
#
loop_
_entity.id
_entity.type
_entity.pdbx_description
1 polymer ?
#
loop_
_entity_poly.entity_id
_entity_poly.type
_entity_poly.pdbx_seq_one_letter_code
_entity_poly.pdbx_strand_id
1 'polypeptide(L)'
;SEEDDTAEKIEEVKEYQSEQTEKNINRAECGVNYAQGVLFIGRAALELNGVFHHCQDQTDHFEQLRCGANAQGALAAFAVTSHVFADATAQCMESYGKDYVEAFCAGAISQILHATTELTAALTLLADACVMTAGLYPYGRKKD
;
A
#
# COMPACT_ATOMS: atom_id res chain seq x y z
N SER A 1 -3.13 40.94 -39.51
CA SER A 1 -3.08 41.20 -38.07
C SER A 1 -4.23 40.55 -37.29
N GLU A 2 -5.42 40.30 -37.85
CA GLU A 2 -6.49 39.57 -37.13
C GLU A 2 -6.26 38.04 -37.04
N GLU A 3 -5.58 37.43 -38.02
CA GLU A 3 -5.24 35.99 -37.96
C GLU A 3 -4.22 35.66 -36.86
N ASP A 4 -3.32 36.59 -36.55
CA ASP A 4 -2.26 36.41 -35.54
C ASP A 4 -2.86 36.41 -34.11
N ASP A 5 -3.77 37.35 -33.83
CA ASP A 5 -4.49 37.48 -32.53
C ASP A 5 -5.43 36.29 -32.25
N THR A 6 -5.85 35.57 -33.29
CA THR A 6 -6.69 34.36 -33.12
C THR A 6 -5.85 33.14 -32.74
N ALA A 7 -4.66 32.99 -33.31
CA ALA A 7 -3.76 31.87 -33.00
C ALA A 7 -3.27 31.93 -31.54
N GLU A 8 -2.89 33.12 -31.06
CA GLU A 8 -2.44 33.36 -29.68
C GLU A 8 -3.50 32.95 -28.66
N LYS A 9 -4.76 33.37 -28.85
CA LYS A 9 -5.87 33.01 -27.95
C LYS A 9 -6.16 31.51 -27.92
N ILE A 10 -5.98 30.80 -29.04
CA ILE A 10 -6.18 29.35 -29.08
C ILE A 10 -5.11 28.64 -28.25
N GLU A 11 -3.86 29.11 -28.30
CA GLU A 11 -2.77 28.55 -27.48
C GLU A 11 -3.02 28.79 -25.98
N GLU A 12 -3.40 30.01 -25.57
CA GLU A 12 -3.73 30.32 -24.17
C GLU A 12 -4.87 29.44 -23.63
N VAL A 13 -5.94 29.25 -24.40
CA VAL A 13 -7.06 28.39 -24.00
C VAL A 13 -6.63 26.94 -23.87
N LYS A 14 -5.75 26.46 -24.76
CA LYS A 14 -5.24 25.09 -24.72
C LYS A 14 -4.35 24.86 -23.50
N GLU A 15 -3.47 25.80 -23.17
CA GLU A 15 -2.60 25.75 -21.99
C GLU A 15 -3.43 25.74 -20.70
N TYR A 16 -4.42 26.64 -20.61
CA TYR A 16 -5.35 26.68 -19.47
C TYR A 16 -6.16 25.38 -19.34
N GLN A 17 -6.60 24.78 -20.45
CA GLN A 17 -7.30 23.50 -20.42
C GLN A 17 -6.38 22.37 -19.93
N SER A 18 -5.12 22.30 -20.40
CA SER A 18 -4.18 21.29 -19.92
C SER A 18 -3.91 21.40 -18.42
N GLU A 19 -3.73 22.62 -17.91
CA GLU A 19 -3.49 22.86 -16.48
C GLU A 19 -4.71 22.42 -15.63
N GLN A 20 -5.93 22.72 -16.10
CA GLN A 20 -7.15 22.29 -15.40
C GLN A 20 -7.34 20.77 -15.45
N THR A 21 -7.02 20.13 -16.58
CA THR A 21 -7.07 18.67 -16.69
C THR A 21 -6.09 18.01 -15.73
N GLU A 22 -4.86 18.52 -15.63
CA GLU A 22 -3.85 17.99 -14.71
C GLU A 22 -4.29 18.12 -13.24
N LYS A 23 -4.80 19.28 -12.82
CA LYS A 23 -5.34 19.47 -11.46
C LYS A 23 -6.48 18.51 -11.14
N ASN A 24 -7.37 18.26 -12.10
CA ASN A 24 -8.47 17.33 -11.93
C ASN A 24 -7.99 15.87 -11.83
N ILE A 25 -6.97 15.49 -12.60
CA ILE A 25 -6.35 14.17 -12.52
C ILE A 25 -5.70 13.98 -11.15
N ASN A 26 -4.87 14.92 -10.69
CA ASN A 26 -4.18 14.82 -9.40
C ASN A 26 -5.17 14.73 -8.23
N ARG A 27 -6.28 15.46 -8.32
CA ARG A 27 -7.35 15.40 -7.30
C ARG A 27 -8.07 14.05 -7.29
N ALA A 28 -8.32 13.48 -8.47
CA ALA A 28 -8.92 12.14 -8.58
C ALA A 28 -7.97 11.06 -8.06
N GLU A 29 -6.68 11.13 -8.42
CA GLU A 29 -5.64 10.20 -7.97
C GLU A 29 -5.47 10.22 -6.46
N CYS A 30 -5.42 11.41 -5.86
CA CYS A 30 -5.41 11.55 -4.40
C CYS A 30 -6.61 10.85 -3.75
N GLY A 31 -7.83 11.04 -4.29
CA GLY A 31 -9.04 10.38 -3.78
C GLY A 31 -8.98 8.85 -3.86
N VAL A 32 -8.45 8.30 -4.96
CA VAL A 32 -8.24 6.86 -5.14
C VAL A 32 -7.22 6.34 -4.14
N ASN A 33 -6.11 7.04 -3.95
CA ASN A 33 -5.08 6.65 -2.98
C ASN A 33 -5.63 6.66 -1.55
N TYR A 34 -6.40 7.67 -1.14
CA TYR A 34 -7.09 7.63 0.16
C TYR A 34 -7.99 6.41 0.33
N ALA A 35 -8.80 6.08 -0.69
CA ALA A 35 -9.66 4.91 -0.66
C ALA A 35 -8.86 3.61 -0.54
N GLN A 36 -7.75 3.51 -1.28
CA GLN A 36 -6.83 2.37 -1.19
C GLN A 36 -6.22 2.25 0.22
N GLY A 37 -5.79 3.36 0.83
CA GLY A 37 -5.28 3.38 2.20
C GLY A 37 -6.28 2.84 3.22
N VAL A 38 -7.56 3.21 3.07
CA VAL A 38 -8.66 2.70 3.92
C VAL A 38 -8.90 1.21 3.71
N LEU A 39 -8.83 0.71 2.48
CA LEU A 39 -8.94 -0.73 2.21
C LEU A 39 -7.83 -1.53 2.92
N PHE A 40 -6.61 -1.01 2.94
CA PHE A 40 -5.50 -1.62 3.66
C PHE A 40 -5.67 -1.58 5.18
N ILE A 41 -6.30 -0.55 5.76
CA ILE A 41 -6.71 -0.55 7.18
C ILE A 41 -7.69 -1.70 7.44
N GLY A 42 -8.68 -1.89 6.55
CA GLY A 42 -9.62 -3.00 6.66
C GLY A 42 -8.92 -4.36 6.63
N ARG A 43 -7.96 -4.54 5.74
CA ARG A 43 -7.10 -5.73 5.71
C ARG A 43 -6.32 -5.90 7.02
N ALA A 44 -5.69 -4.83 7.53
CA ALA A 44 -4.94 -4.88 8.79
C ALA A 44 -5.84 -5.32 9.96
N ALA A 45 -7.09 -4.85 10.00
CA ALA A 45 -8.06 -5.24 11.02
C ALA A 45 -8.42 -6.75 10.94
N LEU A 46 -8.59 -7.30 9.74
CA LEU A 46 -8.83 -8.73 9.55
C LEU A 46 -7.63 -9.57 10.00
N GLU A 47 -6.42 -9.13 9.68
CA GLU A 47 -5.19 -9.80 10.10
C GLU A 47 -5.03 -9.77 11.62
N LEU A 48 -5.28 -8.62 12.27
CA LEU A 48 -5.29 -8.50 13.73
C LEU A 48 -6.36 -9.39 14.38
N ASN A 49 -7.54 -9.52 13.77
CA ASN A 49 -8.54 -10.46 14.26
C ASN A 49 -8.01 -11.91 14.23
N GLY A 50 -7.27 -12.28 13.18
CA GLY A 50 -6.57 -13.57 13.11
C GLY A 50 -5.52 -13.73 14.21
N VAL A 51 -4.74 -12.69 14.52
CA VAL A 51 -3.80 -12.68 15.66
C VAL A 51 -4.54 -13.01 16.96
N PHE A 52 -5.67 -12.36 17.26
CA PHE A 52 -6.41 -12.62 18.50
C PHE A 52 -6.91 -14.07 18.60
N HIS A 53 -7.26 -14.70 17.48
CA HIS A 53 -7.70 -16.10 17.48
C HIS A 53 -6.53 -17.09 17.58
N HIS A 54 -5.48 -16.91 16.77
CA HIS A 54 -4.39 -17.88 16.64
C HIS A 54 -3.32 -17.75 17.72
N CYS A 55 -3.13 -16.56 18.31
CA CYS A 55 -2.11 -16.35 19.33
C CYS A 55 -2.55 -16.76 20.75
N GLN A 56 -3.85 -16.98 20.97
CA GLN A 56 -4.39 -17.34 22.28
C GLN A 56 -4.08 -18.80 22.65
N ASP A 57 -4.02 -19.70 21.66
CA ASP A 57 -3.65 -21.10 21.85
C ASP A 57 -2.24 -21.36 21.33
N GLN A 58 -1.25 -21.25 22.22
CA GLN A 58 0.15 -21.51 21.88
C GLN A 58 0.54 -22.99 21.98
N THR A 59 -0.41 -23.91 22.17
CA THR A 59 -0.09 -25.33 22.34
C THR A 59 0.20 -26.05 21.02
N ASP A 60 -0.39 -25.60 19.91
CA ASP A 60 -0.12 -26.11 18.57
C ASP A 60 0.92 -25.24 17.85
N HIS A 61 1.99 -25.86 17.35
CA HIS A 61 3.01 -25.19 16.54
C HIS A 61 2.41 -24.53 15.29
N PHE A 62 1.40 -25.14 14.68
CA PHE A 62 0.73 -24.55 13.51
C PHE A 62 -0.02 -23.26 13.87
N GLU A 63 -0.62 -23.18 15.05
CA GLU A 63 -1.34 -21.99 15.50
C GLU A 63 -0.37 -20.85 15.85
N GLN A 64 0.78 -21.15 16.45
CA GLN A 64 1.86 -20.16 16.63
C GLN A 64 2.33 -19.57 15.28
N LEU A 65 2.42 -20.42 14.26
CA LEU A 65 2.87 -20.01 12.94
C LEU A 65 1.84 -19.13 12.22
N ARG A 66 0.56 -19.48 12.33
CA ARG A 66 -0.55 -18.64 11.83
C ARG A 66 -0.61 -17.31 12.57
N CYS A 67 -0.49 -17.33 13.89
CA CYS A 67 -0.36 -16.13 14.72
C CYS A 67 0.75 -15.20 14.19
N GLY A 68 1.95 -15.72 13.94
CA GLY A 68 3.07 -14.97 13.39
C GLY A 68 2.77 -14.40 11.99
N ALA A 69 2.21 -15.22 11.10
CA ALA A 69 1.86 -14.81 9.74
C ALA A 69 0.80 -13.69 9.73
N ASN A 70 -0.25 -13.81 10.55
CA ASN A 70 -1.29 -12.78 10.70
C ASN A 70 -0.73 -11.49 11.32
N ALA A 71 0.16 -11.58 12.32
CA ALA A 71 0.79 -10.40 12.91
C ALA A 71 1.65 -9.65 11.89
N GLN A 72 2.40 -10.40 11.09
CA GLN A 72 3.21 -9.83 10.02
C GLN A 72 2.35 -9.25 8.89
N GLY A 73 1.26 -9.93 8.52
CA GLY A 73 0.28 -9.42 7.56
C GLY A 73 -0.34 -8.10 8.00
N ALA A 74 -0.67 -7.97 9.28
CA ALA A 74 -1.17 -6.72 9.86
C ALA A 74 -0.13 -5.60 9.78
N LEU A 75 1.12 -5.86 10.16
CA LEU A 75 2.22 -4.89 10.09
C LEU A 75 2.48 -4.42 8.66
N ALA A 76 2.52 -5.35 7.70
CA ALA A 76 2.68 -5.03 6.29
C ALA A 76 1.52 -4.13 5.80
N ALA A 77 0.28 -4.47 6.15
CA ALA A 77 -0.89 -3.66 5.79
C ALA A 77 -0.81 -2.22 6.35
N PHE A 78 -0.38 -2.04 7.60
CA PHE A 78 -0.17 -0.70 8.17
C PHE A 78 0.95 0.07 7.47
N ALA A 79 2.04 -0.60 7.08
CA ALA A 79 3.11 0.03 6.32
C ALA A 79 2.59 0.54 4.95
N VAL A 80 1.77 -0.27 4.25
CA VAL A 80 1.13 0.15 3.00
C VAL A 80 0.24 1.36 3.21
N THR A 81 -0.62 1.32 4.24
CA THR A 81 -1.52 2.44 4.58
C THR A 81 -0.73 3.73 4.81
N SER A 82 0.39 3.68 5.54
CA SER A 82 1.25 4.84 5.80
C SER A 82 1.78 5.46 4.50
N HIS A 83 2.34 4.63 3.62
CA HIS A 83 2.84 5.06 2.31
C HIS A 83 1.73 5.67 1.45
N VAL A 84 0.62 4.96 1.29
CA VAL A 84 -0.48 5.40 0.42
C VAL A 84 -1.10 6.72 0.92
N PHE A 85 -1.21 6.94 2.23
CA PHE A 85 -1.68 8.22 2.74
C PHE A 85 -0.65 9.34 2.60
N ALA A 86 0.63 9.06 2.74
CA ALA A 86 1.68 10.06 2.52
C ALA A 86 1.70 10.51 1.05
N ASP A 87 1.62 9.56 0.10
CA ASP A 87 1.53 9.83 -1.34
C ASP A 87 0.24 10.58 -1.69
N ALA A 88 -0.91 10.13 -1.17
CA ALA A 88 -2.18 10.84 -1.35
C ALA A 88 -2.09 12.28 -0.85
N THR A 89 -1.48 12.50 0.31
CA THR A 89 -1.29 13.84 0.87
C THR A 89 -0.41 14.70 -0.03
N ALA A 90 0.70 14.16 -0.54
CA ALA A 90 1.59 14.88 -1.46
C ALA A 90 0.86 15.29 -2.75
N GLN A 91 0.18 14.35 -3.42
CA GLN A 91 -0.57 14.59 -4.65
C GLN A 91 -1.73 15.57 -4.45
N CYS A 92 -2.43 15.47 -3.32
CA CYS A 92 -3.49 16.41 -2.98
C CYS A 92 -2.95 17.83 -2.85
N MET A 93 -1.80 18.03 -2.19
CA MET A 93 -1.21 19.37 -2.04
C MET A 93 -0.72 19.94 -3.38
N GLU A 94 -0.19 19.09 -4.26
CA GLU A 94 0.20 19.46 -5.61
C GLU A 94 -1.00 19.96 -6.42
N SER A 95 -2.19 19.36 -6.26
CA SER A 95 -3.42 19.86 -6.91
C SER A 95 -3.84 21.28 -6.47
N TYR A 96 -3.33 21.76 -5.33
CA TYR A 96 -3.50 23.14 -4.84
C TYR A 96 -2.32 24.07 -5.21
N GLY A 97 -1.38 23.60 -6.04
CA GLY A 97 -0.18 24.34 -6.43
C GLY A 97 0.85 24.49 -5.30
N LYS A 98 0.89 23.53 -4.36
CA LYS A 98 1.85 23.52 -3.25
C LYS A 98 2.68 22.24 -3.28
N ASP A 99 3.99 22.40 -3.39
CA ASP A 99 4.91 21.28 -3.30
C ASP A 99 5.13 20.88 -1.83
N TYR A 100 4.83 19.64 -1.50
CA TYR A 100 5.00 19.06 -0.16
C TYR A 100 6.08 17.96 -0.18
N VAL A 101 7.33 18.39 -0.34
CA VAL A 101 8.50 17.49 -0.47
C VAL A 101 8.64 16.53 0.73
N GLU A 102 8.25 16.99 1.93
CA GLU A 102 8.27 16.19 3.15
C GLU A 102 7.31 15.00 3.09
N ALA A 103 6.09 15.21 2.55
CA ALA A 103 5.10 14.14 2.38
C ALA A 103 5.58 13.10 1.36
N PHE A 104 6.20 13.57 0.26
CA PHE A 104 6.79 12.69 -0.75
C PHE A 104 7.93 11.83 -0.16
N CYS A 105 8.81 12.45 0.65
CA CYS A 105 9.89 11.73 1.32
C CYS A 105 9.35 10.70 2.33
N ALA A 106 8.32 11.06 3.11
CA ALA A 106 7.66 10.14 4.03
C ALA A 106 6.98 8.97 3.30
N GLY A 107 6.39 9.22 2.13
CA GLY A 107 5.83 8.21 1.23
C GLY A 107 6.88 7.22 0.76
N ALA A 108 7.99 7.71 0.21
CA ALA A 108 9.10 6.88 -0.26
C ALA A 108 9.74 6.02 0.86
N ILE A 109 9.94 6.59 2.06
CA ILE A 109 10.45 5.85 3.22
C ILE A 109 9.47 4.76 3.64
N SER A 110 8.18 5.09 3.72
CA SER A 110 7.13 4.13 4.07
C SER A 110 7.05 3.00 3.04
N GLN A 111 7.24 3.30 1.75
CA GLN A 111 7.25 2.31 0.67
C GLN A 111 8.44 1.34 0.79
N ILE A 112 9.64 1.84 1.12
CA ILE A 112 10.82 0.99 1.40
C ILE A 112 10.54 0.08 2.59
N LEU A 113 10.01 0.62 3.69
CA LEU A 113 9.66 -0.16 4.87
C LEU A 113 8.64 -1.25 4.53
N HIS A 114 7.58 -0.91 3.79
CA HIS A 114 6.60 -1.87 3.30
C HIS A 114 7.26 -2.99 2.48
N ALA A 115 8.05 -2.66 1.45
CA ALA A 115 8.71 -3.66 0.61
C ALA A 115 9.62 -4.61 1.42
N THR A 116 10.36 -4.07 2.39
CA THR A 116 11.21 -4.89 3.28
C THR A 116 10.39 -5.80 4.21
N THR A 117 9.26 -5.32 4.74
CA THR A 117 8.37 -6.14 5.56
C THR A 117 7.72 -7.27 4.77
N GLU A 118 7.29 -7.02 3.53
CA GLU A 118 6.75 -8.06 2.65
C GLU A 118 7.80 -9.07 2.23
N LEU A 119 9.01 -8.62 1.89
CA LEU A 119 10.11 -9.54 1.58
C LEU A 119 10.41 -10.45 2.77
N THR A 120 10.47 -9.89 3.98
CA THR A 120 10.69 -10.67 5.21
C THR A 120 9.55 -11.66 5.45
N ALA A 121 8.30 -11.31 5.10
CA ALA A 121 7.14 -12.18 5.23
C ALA A 121 7.20 -13.34 4.26
N ALA A 122 7.48 -13.04 2.99
CA ALA A 122 7.65 -14.03 1.94
C ALA A 122 8.78 -15.01 2.28
N LEU A 123 9.91 -14.52 2.80
CA LEU A 123 11.03 -15.36 3.21
C LEU A 123 10.68 -16.26 4.40
N THR A 124 9.91 -15.76 5.37
CA THR A 124 9.47 -16.54 6.53
C THR A 124 8.54 -17.67 6.10
N LEU A 125 7.55 -17.37 5.24
CA LEU A 125 6.65 -18.38 4.67
C LEU A 125 7.39 -19.41 3.81
N LEU A 126 8.39 -18.97 3.05
CA LEU A 126 9.22 -19.87 2.24
C LEU A 126 10.04 -20.81 3.13
N ALA A 127 10.67 -20.28 4.17
CA ALA A 127 11.44 -21.08 5.12
C ALA A 127 10.56 -22.13 5.79
N ASP A 128 9.35 -21.75 6.20
CA ASP A 128 8.38 -22.68 6.79
C ASP A 128 7.93 -23.78 5.80
N ALA A 129 7.57 -23.40 4.57
CA ALA A 129 7.23 -24.35 3.52
C ALA A 129 8.37 -25.34 3.25
N CYS A 130 9.62 -24.87 3.22
CA CYS A 130 10.80 -25.72 3.09
C CYS A 130 10.93 -26.71 4.27
N VAL A 131 10.74 -26.26 5.52
CA VAL A 131 10.80 -27.14 6.71
C VAL A 131 9.69 -28.19 6.67
N MET A 132 8.46 -27.80 6.35
CA MET A 132 7.34 -28.75 6.25
C MET A 132 7.57 -29.82 5.18
N THR A 133 8.08 -29.41 4.02
CA THR A 133 8.32 -30.30 2.87
C THR A 133 9.49 -31.25 3.14
N ALA A 134 10.54 -30.77 3.82
CA ALA A 134 11.75 -31.55 4.10
C ALA A 134 11.63 -32.49 5.31
N GLY A 135 10.90 -32.10 6.36
CA GLY A 135 10.98 -32.76 7.67
C GLY A 135 9.73 -33.52 8.12
N LEU A 136 8.53 -32.93 7.97
CA LEU A 136 7.34 -33.37 8.70
C LEU A 136 6.31 -34.09 7.82
N TYR A 137 6.09 -33.63 6.59
CA TYR A 137 5.05 -34.16 5.71
C TYR A 137 5.47 -34.12 4.23
N PRO A 138 6.41 -34.99 3.79
CA PRO A 138 6.84 -35.02 2.38
C PRO A 138 5.70 -35.36 1.40
N TYR A 139 4.58 -35.88 1.90
CA TYR A 139 3.37 -36.22 1.13
C TYR A 139 2.09 -35.51 1.63
N GLY A 140 2.22 -34.46 2.44
CA GLY A 140 1.08 -33.68 2.98
C GLY A 140 0.55 -34.13 4.34
N ARG A 141 -0.23 -33.26 5.00
CA ARG A 141 -0.84 -33.49 6.32
C ARG A 141 -1.82 -34.66 6.25
N LYS A 142 -1.69 -35.66 7.13
CA LYS A 142 -2.71 -36.71 7.24
C LYS A 142 -4.03 -36.07 7.65
N LYS A 143 -5.11 -36.41 6.93
CA LYS A 143 -6.47 -36.08 7.35
C LYS A 143 -6.81 -37.04 8.48
N ASP A 144 -6.89 -36.50 9.69
CA ASP A 144 -7.47 -37.18 10.84
C ASP A 144 -9.01 -37.08 10.78
#